data_AF-A0A3R6SJS3-F1
#
_entry.id   AF-A0A3R6SJS3-F1
#
_cell.length_a   1.000
_cell.length_b   1.000
_cell.length_c   1.000
_cell.angle_alpha   90.00
_cell.angle_beta   90.00
_cell.angle_gamma   90.00
#
_symmetry.space_group_name_H-M   'P 1'
#
loop_
_entity.id
_entity.type
_entity.pdbx_description
1 polymer ?
#
loop_
_entity_poly.entity_id
_entity_poly.type
_entity_poly.pdbx_seq_one_letter_code
_entity_poly.pdbx_strand_id
1 'polypeptide(L)'
;MFFRRIAARALEYLISLGHRKIGYVGDCHNESRYKGYQETLFHHNIEMDIQYVIETEHPEAICHVEAVLNLLQVFTNDETYVKIEKTVAERAKAGEVITMCTFAEEMTNKGIEIGEAQGIRIGEARGIAREKISVARNLLDLLTDDVIAEKVGLELATVKELREETK
;
A
#
# COMPACT_ATOMS: atom_id res chain seq x y z
N MET A 1 -3.74 -8.59 10.63
CA MET A 1 -2.36 -8.88 10.12
C MET A 1 -1.46 -7.64 10.10
N PHE A 2 -1.99 -6.46 9.76
CA PHE A 2 -1.23 -5.20 9.68
C PHE A 2 -0.68 -4.69 11.03
N PHE A 3 -1.52 -4.57 12.07
CA PHE A 3 -1.09 -4.04 13.38
C PHE A 3 -0.04 -4.89 14.11
N ARG A 4 -0.09 -6.20 13.89
CA ARG A 4 0.94 -7.15 14.34
C ARG A 4 2.32 -6.77 13.78
N ARG A 5 2.38 -6.36 12.51
CA ARG A 5 3.62 -5.90 11.85
C ARG A 5 4.07 -4.52 12.33
N ILE A 6 3.14 -3.62 12.66
CA ILE A 6 3.49 -2.31 13.24
C ILE A 6 4.19 -2.51 14.59
N ALA A 7 3.61 -3.31 15.48
CA ALA A 7 4.22 -3.61 16.78
C ALA A 7 5.60 -4.23 16.60
N ALA A 8 5.72 -5.21 15.72
CA ALA A 8 7.02 -5.83 15.40
C ALA A 8 8.05 -4.79 14.93
N ARG A 9 7.67 -3.88 14.03
CA ARG A 9 8.58 -2.88 13.47
C ARG A 9 9.06 -1.87 14.51
N ALA A 10 8.15 -1.43 15.39
CA ALA A 10 8.50 -0.54 16.48
C ALA A 10 9.48 -1.22 17.46
N LEU A 11 9.23 -2.49 17.80
CA LEU A 11 10.12 -3.26 18.67
C LEU A 11 11.48 -3.52 18.03
N GLU A 12 11.52 -3.92 16.76
CA GLU A 12 12.75 -4.11 15.98
C GLU A 12 13.62 -2.85 16.02
N TYR A 13 13.01 -1.67 15.87
CA TYR A 13 13.72 -0.40 15.96
C TYR A 13 14.30 -0.17 17.35
N LEU A 14 13.51 -0.31 18.43
CA LEU A 14 14.01 -0.17 19.80
C LEU A 14 15.14 -1.17 20.11
N ILE A 15 14.99 -2.41 19.64
CA ILE A 15 16.00 -3.46 19.76
C ILE A 15 17.28 -3.07 19.03
N SER A 16 17.18 -2.50 17.83
CA SER A 16 18.34 -2.03 17.06
C SER A 16 19.12 -0.92 17.77
N LEU A 17 18.45 -0.13 18.60
CA LEU A 17 19.07 0.90 19.45
C LEU A 17 19.69 0.32 20.74
N GLY A 18 19.56 -0.99 20.96
CA GLY A 18 20.11 -1.70 22.12
C GLY A 18 19.14 -1.84 23.29
N HIS A 19 17.87 -1.42 23.14
CA HIS A 19 16.88 -1.58 24.20
C HIS A 19 16.50 -3.07 24.36
N ARG A 20 16.55 -3.55 25.61
CA ARG A 20 16.17 -4.93 25.99
C ARG A 20 15.05 -4.98 27.02
N LYS A 21 14.84 -3.89 27.77
CA LYS A 21 13.71 -3.71 28.68
C LYS A 21 12.68 -2.84 27.97
N ILE A 22 11.71 -3.48 27.34
CA ILE A 22 10.69 -2.82 26.53
C ILE A 22 9.34 -3.20 27.15
N GLY A 23 8.54 -2.20 27.52
CA GLY A 23 7.19 -2.43 28.06
C GLY A 23 6.11 -2.33 26.99
N TYR A 24 4.93 -2.84 27.33
CA TYR A 24 3.71 -2.70 26.54
C TYR A 24 2.64 -2.00 27.37
N VAL A 25 1.96 -1.03 26.78
CA VAL A 25 0.83 -0.33 27.40
C VAL A 25 -0.34 -0.41 26.42
N GLY A 26 -1.40 -1.12 26.78
CA GLY A 26 -2.55 -1.32 25.91
C GLY A 26 -3.42 -2.52 26.23
N ASP A 27 -4.43 -2.74 25.39
CA ASP A 27 -5.31 -3.91 25.50
C ASP A 27 -4.48 -5.19 25.29
N CYS A 28 -4.59 -6.11 26.24
CA CYS A 28 -3.86 -7.39 26.28
C CYS A 28 -4.75 -8.60 25.91
N HIS A 29 -6.05 -8.41 25.72
CA HIS A 29 -7.03 -9.50 25.65
C HIS A 29 -7.36 -9.94 24.22
N ASN A 30 -7.45 -9.04 23.25
CA ASN A 30 -7.78 -9.42 21.86
C ASN A 30 -7.15 -8.52 20.79
N GLU A 31 -5.91 -8.07 21.03
CA GLU A 31 -5.31 -7.00 20.25
C GLU A 31 -4.09 -7.50 19.42
N SER A 32 -4.06 -7.14 18.14
CA SER A 32 -3.06 -7.62 17.18
C SER A 32 -1.64 -7.08 17.43
N ARG A 33 -1.50 -5.87 17.99
CA ARG A 33 -0.23 -5.27 18.45
C ARG A 33 0.30 -6.01 19.68
N TYR A 34 -0.52 -6.40 20.66
CA TYR A 34 -0.04 -7.19 21.81
C TYR A 34 0.57 -8.53 21.37
N LYS A 35 -0.10 -9.24 20.45
CA LYS A 35 0.49 -10.45 19.84
C LYS A 35 1.80 -10.17 19.12
N GLY A 36 1.87 -9.09 18.34
CA GLY A 36 3.10 -8.69 17.66
C GLY A 36 4.23 -8.36 18.64
N TYR A 37 3.92 -7.67 19.73
CA TYR A 37 4.85 -7.40 20.83
C TYR A 37 5.42 -8.69 21.42
N GLN A 38 4.54 -9.63 21.81
CA GLN A 38 4.94 -10.90 22.41
C GLN A 38 5.85 -11.72 21.49
N GLU A 39 5.46 -11.86 20.22
CA GLU A 39 6.21 -12.65 19.25
C GLU A 39 7.55 -12.03 18.90
N THR A 40 7.63 -10.70 18.73
CA THR A 40 8.90 -10.04 18.42
C THR A 40 9.89 -10.15 19.57
N LEU A 41 9.46 -9.99 20.83
CA LEU A 41 10.34 -10.25 21.97
C LEU A 41 10.83 -11.70 21.99
N PHE A 42 9.93 -12.67 21.76
CA PHE A 42 10.28 -14.08 21.68
C PHE A 42 11.32 -14.38 20.58
N HIS A 43 11.11 -13.85 19.36
CA HIS A 43 12.03 -14.05 18.23
C HIS A 43 13.42 -13.43 18.44
N HIS A 44 13.52 -12.41 19.28
CA HIS A 44 14.78 -11.76 19.62
C HIS A 44 15.39 -12.25 20.95
N ASN A 45 14.85 -13.33 21.52
CA ASN A 45 15.29 -13.91 22.80
C ASN A 45 15.29 -12.88 23.94
N ILE A 46 14.29 -11.98 23.95
CA ILE A 46 14.08 -11.03 25.03
C ILE A 46 12.96 -11.57 25.91
N GLU A 47 13.25 -11.77 27.19
CA GLU A 47 12.25 -12.19 28.16
C GLU A 47 11.26 -11.06 28.42
N MET A 48 9.97 -11.38 28.37
CA MET A 48 8.91 -10.44 28.66
C MET A 48 8.73 -10.32 30.17
N ASP A 49 8.89 -9.10 30.70
CA ASP A 49 8.59 -8.81 32.10
C ASP A 49 7.14 -8.37 32.24
N ILE A 50 6.33 -9.14 32.98
CA ILE A 50 4.91 -8.86 33.24
C ILE A 50 4.75 -7.53 33.98
N GLN A 51 5.73 -7.10 34.77
CA GLN A 51 5.67 -5.81 35.46
C GLN A 51 5.73 -4.61 34.50
N TYR A 52 6.17 -4.83 33.26
CA TYR A 52 6.19 -3.82 32.20
C TYR A 52 5.03 -3.97 31.20
N VAL A 53 4.06 -4.82 31.50
CA VAL A 53 2.81 -4.93 30.75
C VAL A 53 1.71 -4.24 31.54
N ILE A 54 1.27 -3.09 31.04
CA ILE A 54 0.21 -2.30 31.66
C ILE A 54 -1.04 -2.44 30.80
N GLU A 55 -2.02 -3.16 31.33
CA GLU A 55 -3.35 -3.21 30.72
C GLU A 55 -4.03 -1.85 30.88
N THR A 56 -4.42 -1.26 29.75
CA THR A 56 -5.22 -0.04 29.74
C THR A 56 -6.29 -0.13 28.68
N GLU A 57 -7.49 0.34 29.03
CA GLU A 57 -8.46 0.72 28.02
C GLU A 57 -7.90 1.91 27.24
N HIS A 58 -7.81 1.78 25.92
CA HIS A 58 -7.52 2.91 25.05
C HIS A 58 -8.86 3.47 24.57
N PRO A 59 -9.07 4.80 24.55
CA PRO A 59 -10.03 5.34 23.61
C PRO A 59 -9.51 4.95 22.23
N GLU A 60 -10.20 4.01 21.58
CA GLU A 60 -9.81 3.54 20.26
C GLU A 60 -9.79 4.71 19.25
N ALA A 61 -10.58 5.75 19.55
CA ALA A 61 -10.74 6.98 18.80
C ALA A 61 -9.44 7.77 18.62
N ILE A 62 -9.13 8.13 17.38
CA ILE A 62 -8.08 9.09 17.06
C ILE A 62 -8.60 10.50 17.39
N CYS A 63 -8.07 11.12 18.46
CA CYS A 63 -8.46 12.48 18.87
C CYS A 63 -7.96 13.58 17.92
N HIS A 64 -6.82 13.34 17.25
CA HIS A 64 -6.17 14.31 16.36
C HIS A 64 -5.78 13.65 15.04
N VAL A 65 -6.78 13.34 14.22
CA VAL A 65 -6.62 12.68 12.92
C VAL A 65 -5.61 13.42 12.04
N GLU A 66 -5.71 14.75 11.97
CA GLU A 66 -4.83 15.60 11.17
C GLU A 66 -3.35 15.42 11.58
N ALA A 67 -3.05 15.35 12.88
CA ALA A 67 -1.69 15.15 13.38
C ALA A 67 -1.12 13.78 12.98
N VAL A 68 -1.94 12.73 13.02
CA VAL A 68 -1.55 11.38 12.59
C VAL A 68 -1.28 11.33 11.09
N LEU A 69 -2.14 11.96 10.29
CA LEU A 69 -1.98 11.98 8.83
C LEU A 69 -0.76 12.78 8.40
N ASN A 70 -0.51 13.94 9.03
CA ASN A 70 0.70 14.73 8.80
C ASN A 70 1.95 13.94 9.18
N LEU A 71 1.92 13.22 10.30
CA LEU A 71 3.01 12.31 10.70
C LEU A 71 3.27 11.27 9.60
N LEU A 72 2.24 10.56 9.15
CA LEU A 72 2.37 9.53 8.12
C LEU A 72 2.88 10.11 6.79
N GLN A 73 2.38 11.27 6.36
CA GLN A 73 2.88 11.97 5.18
C GLN A 73 4.39 12.22 5.28
N VAL A 74 4.87 12.79 6.39
CA VAL A 74 6.30 13.10 6.57
C VAL A 74 7.15 11.82 6.58
N PHE A 75 6.70 10.76 7.25
CA PHE A 75 7.45 9.52 7.37
C PHE A 75 7.49 8.69 6.08
N THR A 76 6.42 8.75 5.27
CA THR A 76 6.30 7.94 4.05
C THR A 76 6.62 8.72 2.78
N ASN A 77 6.63 10.05 2.86
CA ASN A 77 6.63 10.95 1.70
C ASN A 77 5.49 10.64 0.72
N ASP A 78 4.35 10.17 1.22
CA ASP A 78 3.16 9.85 0.44
C ASP A 78 2.09 10.95 0.59
N GLU A 79 1.85 11.70 -0.48
CA GLU A 79 0.85 12.77 -0.52
C GLU A 79 -0.60 12.26 -0.42
N THR A 80 -0.82 10.95 -0.51
CA THR A 80 -2.15 10.34 -0.34
C THR A 80 -2.73 10.66 1.04
N TYR A 81 -1.89 10.77 2.08
CA TYR A 81 -2.31 11.13 3.44
C TYR A 81 -2.89 12.56 3.53
N VAL A 82 -2.47 13.49 2.68
CA VAL A 82 -3.04 14.86 2.58
C VAL A 82 -4.42 14.83 1.93
N LYS A 83 -4.59 13.99 0.91
CA LYS A 83 -5.85 13.90 0.15
C LYS A 83 -6.98 13.34 1.00
N ILE A 84 -6.67 12.36 1.85
CA ILE A 84 -7.66 11.73 2.74
C ILE A 84 -7.94 12.55 4.00
N GLU A 85 -7.06 13.47 4.41
CA GLU A 85 -7.21 14.29 5.63
C GLU A 85 -8.57 14.96 5.70
N LYS A 86 -8.99 15.61 4.61
CA LYS A 86 -10.30 16.27 4.54
C LYS A 86 -11.44 15.31 4.82
N THR A 87 -11.45 14.14 4.18
CA THR A 87 -12.52 13.14 4.34
C THR A 87 -12.56 12.58 5.75
N VAL A 88 -11.40 12.28 6.35
CA VAL A 88 -11.34 11.69 7.69
C VAL A 88 -11.68 12.76 8.75
N ALA A 89 -11.28 14.01 8.53
CA ALA A 89 -11.65 15.14 9.39
C ALA A 89 -13.16 15.45 9.34
N GLU A 90 -13.79 15.36 8.16
CA GLU A 90 -15.25 15.52 8.01
C GLU A 90 -16.02 14.42 8.74
N ARG A 91 -15.60 13.16 8.60
CA ARG A 91 -16.17 12.01 9.34
C ARG A 91 -16.05 12.20 10.85
N ALA A 92 -14.87 12.59 11.34
CA ALA A 92 -14.66 12.88 12.75
C ALA A 92 -15.55 14.04 13.24
N LYS A 93 -15.71 15.11 12.45
CA LYS A 93 -16.63 16.23 12.75
C LYS A 93 -18.10 15.81 12.76
N ALA A 94 -18.47 14.79 11.99
CA ALA A 94 -19.81 14.20 12.00
C ALA A 94 -20.09 13.33 13.24
N GLY A 95 -19.12 13.20 14.16
CA GLY A 95 -19.24 12.40 15.37
C GLY A 95 -18.91 10.93 15.16
N GLU A 96 -18.34 10.56 14.01
CA GLU A 96 -17.86 9.20 13.77
C GLU A 96 -16.63 8.91 14.64
N VAL A 97 -16.67 7.81 15.38
CA VAL A 97 -15.54 7.34 16.17
C VAL A 97 -14.57 6.61 15.25
N ILE A 98 -13.54 7.31 14.80
CA ILE A 98 -12.52 6.76 13.90
C ILE A 98 -11.39 6.20 14.74
N THR A 99 -11.20 4.88 14.72
CA THR A 99 -10.11 4.25 15.44
C THR A 99 -8.88 4.09 14.58
N MET A 100 -7.69 4.00 15.19
CA MET A 100 -6.48 3.66 14.44
C MET A 100 -6.60 2.32 13.73
N CYS A 101 -7.28 1.35 14.36
CA CYS A 101 -7.55 0.04 13.79
C CYS A 101 -8.35 0.12 12.49
N THR A 102 -9.54 0.72 12.58
CA THR A 102 -10.44 0.91 11.44
C THR A 102 -9.77 1.74 10.36
N PHE A 103 -9.10 2.83 10.75
CA PHE A 103 -8.45 3.73 9.83
C PHE A 103 -7.35 3.04 9.01
N ALA A 104 -6.45 2.28 9.65
CA ALA A 104 -5.37 1.66 8.89
C ALA A 104 -5.85 0.46 8.06
N GLU A 105 -6.88 -0.27 8.49
CA GLU A 105 -7.52 -1.30 7.66
C GLU A 105 -8.18 -0.70 6.43
N GLU A 106 -8.99 0.35 6.58
CA GLU A 106 -9.59 1.07 5.46
C GLU A 106 -8.55 1.58 4.47
N MET A 107 -7.48 2.19 4.98
CA MET A 107 -6.40 2.71 4.13
C MET A 107 -5.65 1.61 3.41
N THR A 108 -5.40 0.48 4.08
CA THR A 108 -4.77 -0.69 3.45
C THR A 108 -5.65 -1.24 2.34
N ASN A 109 -6.95 -1.43 2.60
CA ASN A 109 -7.88 -1.97 1.63
C ASN A 109 -8.06 -1.04 0.42
N LYS A 110 -8.18 0.27 0.64
CA LYS A 110 -8.21 1.27 -0.44
C LYS A 110 -6.93 1.26 -1.26
N GLY A 111 -5.77 1.14 -0.60
CA GLY A 111 -4.48 1.02 -1.29
C GLY A 111 -4.42 -0.20 -2.20
N ILE A 112 -4.90 -1.35 -1.73
CA ILE A 112 -4.99 -2.59 -2.52
C ILE A 112 -5.94 -2.40 -3.71
N GLU A 113 -7.15 -1.89 -3.47
CA GLU A 113 -8.16 -1.67 -4.52
C GLU A 113 -7.66 -0.72 -5.61
N ILE A 114 -7.05 0.40 -5.23
CA ILE A 114 -6.45 1.35 -6.18
C ILE A 114 -5.32 0.67 -6.96
N GLY A 115 -4.46 -0.08 -6.28
CA GLY A 115 -3.33 -0.79 -6.89
C GLY A 115 -3.79 -1.84 -7.91
N GLU A 116 -4.81 -2.64 -7.56
CA GLU A 116 -5.40 -3.63 -8.45
C GLU A 116 -6.05 -2.97 -9.68
N ALA A 117 -6.86 -1.94 -9.48
CA ALA A 117 -7.53 -1.23 -10.56
C ALA A 117 -6.53 -0.55 -11.52
N GLN A 118 -5.48 0.06 -10.99
CA GLN A 118 -4.40 0.64 -11.81
C GLN A 118 -3.60 -0.46 -12.53
N GLY A 119 -3.28 -1.55 -11.84
CA GLY A 119 -2.56 -2.69 -12.39
C GLY A 119 -3.27 -3.33 -13.56
N ILE A 120 -4.58 -3.60 -13.43
CA ILE A 120 -5.41 -4.14 -14.52
C ILE A 120 -5.42 -3.18 -15.71
N ARG A 121 -5.73 -1.90 -15.48
CA ARG A 121 -5.80 -0.91 -16.57
C ARG A 121 -4.48 -0.77 -17.33
N ILE A 122 -3.37 -0.67 -16.61
CA ILE A 122 -2.04 -0.57 -17.22
C ILE A 122 -1.68 -1.87 -17.94
N GLY A 123 -2.03 -3.02 -17.34
CA GLY A 123 -1.81 -4.35 -17.90
C GLY A 123 -2.54 -4.54 -19.22
N GLU A 124 -3.84 -4.28 -19.27
CA GLU A 124 -4.68 -4.37 -20.47
C GLU A 124 -4.18 -3.44 -21.58
N ALA A 125 -3.91 -2.17 -21.26
CA ALA A 125 -3.42 -1.21 -22.24
C ALA A 125 -2.07 -1.65 -22.84
N ARG A 126 -1.14 -2.13 -22.01
CA ARG A 126 0.16 -2.67 -22.47
C ARG A 126 -0.01 -3.97 -23.26
N GLY A 127 -0.94 -4.83 -22.85
CA GLY A 127 -1.27 -6.09 -23.52
C GLY A 127 -1.76 -5.85 -24.93
N ILE A 128 -2.81 -5.01 -25.07
CA ILE A 128 -3.38 -4.61 -26.35
C ILE A 128 -2.32 -3.97 -27.25
N ALA A 129 -1.49 -3.05 -26.71
CA ALA A 129 -0.42 -2.43 -27.48
C ALA A 129 0.60 -3.44 -28.00
N ARG A 130 1.04 -4.40 -27.16
CA ARG A 130 1.97 -5.47 -27.57
C ARG A 130 1.36 -6.40 -28.61
N GLU A 131 0.08 -6.75 -28.45
CA GLU A 131 -0.63 -7.60 -29.39
C GLU A 131 -0.76 -6.91 -30.76
N LYS A 132 -1.13 -5.63 -30.79
CA LYS A 132 -1.16 -4.84 -32.03
C LYS A 132 0.18 -4.89 -32.78
N ILE A 133 1.30 -4.71 -32.07
CA ILE A 133 2.63 -4.81 -32.68
C ILE A 133 2.92 -6.22 -33.20
N SER A 134 2.56 -7.26 -32.44
CA SER A 134 2.72 -8.66 -32.85
C SER A 134 1.93 -8.99 -34.12
N VAL A 135 0.65 -8.60 -34.16
CA VAL A 135 -0.22 -8.78 -35.32
C VAL A 135 0.32 -8.00 -36.53
N ALA A 136 0.75 -6.76 -36.34
CA ALA A 136 1.33 -5.96 -37.42
C ALA A 136 2.56 -6.64 -38.02
N ARG A 137 3.49 -7.15 -37.19
CA ARG A 137 4.68 -7.90 -37.65
C ARG A 137 4.32 -9.10 -38.52
N ASN A 138 3.33 -9.89 -38.12
CA ASN A 138 2.89 -11.07 -38.88
C ASN A 138 2.26 -10.72 -40.24
N LEU A 139 1.77 -9.48 -40.41
CA LEU A 139 1.11 -9.01 -41.61
C LEU A 139 2.05 -8.27 -42.57
N LEU A 140 3.28 -7.96 -42.15
CA LEU A 140 4.22 -7.16 -42.94
C LEU A 140 4.46 -7.76 -44.34
N ASP A 141 4.61 -9.07 -44.44
CA ASP A 141 4.89 -9.74 -45.73
C ASP A 141 3.65 -9.89 -46.63
N LEU A 142 2.46 -9.66 -46.08
CA LEU A 142 1.19 -9.90 -46.76
C LEU A 142 0.46 -8.62 -47.19
N LEU A 143 0.66 -7.53 -46.45
CA LEU A 143 -0.13 -6.31 -46.59
C LEU A 143 0.76 -5.05 -46.65
N THR A 144 0.22 -3.98 -47.24
CA THR A 144 0.86 -2.66 -47.27
C THR A 144 0.75 -1.95 -45.93
N ASP A 145 1.66 -1.01 -45.69
CA ASP A 145 1.74 -0.29 -44.40
C ASP A 145 0.45 0.46 -44.06
N ASP A 146 -0.18 1.07 -45.06
CA ASP A 146 -1.45 1.79 -44.89
C ASP A 146 -2.58 0.86 -44.44
N VAL A 147 -2.68 -0.34 -45.01
CA VAL A 147 -3.71 -1.33 -44.66
C VAL A 147 -3.46 -1.88 -43.26
N ILE A 148 -2.20 -2.16 -42.90
CA ILE A 148 -1.85 -2.64 -41.56
C ILE A 148 -2.15 -1.56 -40.50
N ALA A 149 -1.74 -0.32 -40.75
CA ALA A 149 -1.99 0.81 -39.85
C ALA A 149 -3.49 0.99 -39.60
N GLU A 150 -4.30 1.00 -40.67
CA GLU A 150 -5.76 1.14 -40.57
C GLU A 150 -6.41 -0.03 -39.81
N LYS A 151 -6.09 -1.28 -40.16
CA LYS A 151 -6.80 -2.46 -39.64
C LYS A 151 -6.34 -2.88 -38.25
N VAL A 152 -5.08 -2.68 -37.91
CA VAL A 152 -4.54 -2.97 -36.57
C VAL A 152 -4.75 -1.79 -35.61
N GLY A 153 -4.99 -0.59 -36.15
CA GLY A 153 -5.14 0.64 -35.37
C GLY A 153 -3.81 1.04 -34.74
N LEU A 154 -2.78 1.14 -35.57
CA LEU A 154 -1.44 1.66 -35.24
C LEU A 154 -1.18 2.93 -36.06
N GLU A 155 -0.24 3.76 -35.59
CA GLU A 155 0.23 4.85 -36.42
C GLU A 155 1.04 4.33 -37.61
N LEU A 156 0.88 4.96 -38.77
CA LEU A 156 1.60 4.58 -39.99
C LEU A 156 3.13 4.63 -39.80
N ALA A 157 3.62 5.60 -39.02
CA ALA A 157 5.04 5.71 -38.69
C ALA A 157 5.55 4.46 -37.96
N THR A 158 4.81 3.96 -36.97
CA THR A 158 5.14 2.74 -36.23
C THR A 158 5.20 1.52 -37.14
N VAL A 159 4.28 1.39 -38.11
CA VAL A 159 4.30 0.25 -39.05
C VAL A 159 5.53 0.30 -39.97
N LYS A 160 5.90 1.50 -40.44
CA LYS A 160 7.11 1.70 -41.25
C LYS A 160 8.39 1.36 -40.49
N GLU A 161 8.50 1.80 -39.24
CA GLU A 161 9.61 1.44 -38.34
C GLU A 161 9.71 -0.09 -38.18
N LEU A 162 8.59 -0.77 -37.89
CA LEU A 162 8.57 -2.23 -37.78
C LEU A 162 9.06 -2.92 -39.06
N ARG A 163 8.72 -2.40 -40.24
CA ARG A 163 9.17 -2.97 -41.51
C ARG A 163 10.66 -2.77 -41.73
N GLU A 164 11.21 -1.62 -41.33
CA GLU A 164 12.65 -1.36 -41.40
C GLU A 164 13.44 -2.26 -40.46
N GLU A 165 12.92 -2.57 -39.26
CA GLU A 165 13.52 -3.52 -38.31
C GLU A 165 13.60 -4.96 -38.84
N THR A 166 12.79 -5.31 -39.85
CA THR A 166 12.66 -6.68 -40.37
C THR A 166 13.45 -6.90 -41.68
N LYS A 167 14.16 -5.88 -42.19
CA LYS A 167 15.04 -5.95 -43.37
C LYS A 167 16.47 -6.29 -43.00
#